data_AF-A0A2P8K757-F1
#
_entry.id   AF-A0A2P8K757-F1
#
_cell.length_a   1.000
_cell.length_b   1.000
_cell.length_c   1.000
_cell.angle_alpha   90.00
_cell.angle_beta   90.00
_cell.angle_gamma   90.00
#
_symmetry.space_group_name_H-M   'P 1'
#
loop_
_entity.id
_entity.type
_entity.pdbx_description
1 polymer ?
#
loop_
_entity_poly.entity_id
_entity_poly.type
_entity_poly.pdbx_seq_one_letter_code
_entity_poly.pdbx_strand_id
1 'polypeptide(L)'
;FGAGAGQDEPVLSSGTWEILMVRSAQVDTSLLCDYSGSTCELDSQPGRYNPGMQWLASGVLEWVRKLLWSADTPWQTLIDEAQAIPPGAQGVRMQCDLLASQHAGWQGVTLNTTRGHFYRAALEGLSDQLAQHLQTLEKIGGFRAKEL
;
A
#
# COMPACT_ATOMS: atom_id res chain seq x y z
N PHE A 1 16.12 -9.25 -12.21
CA PHE A 1 14.98 -8.41 -11.83
C PHE A 1 14.09 -8.22 -13.05
N GLY A 2 12.83 -8.65 -13.01
CA GLY A 2 11.95 -8.69 -14.19
C GLY A 2 11.38 -7.34 -14.63
N ALA A 3 11.25 -6.40 -13.69
CA ALA A 3 10.71 -5.06 -13.95
C ALA A 3 11.74 -4.08 -14.57
N GLY A 4 13.00 -4.49 -14.69
CA GLY A 4 14.08 -3.63 -15.20
C GLY A 4 14.73 -2.70 -14.17
N ALA A 5 14.20 -2.61 -12.95
CA ALA A 5 14.75 -1.76 -11.91
C ALA A 5 16.19 -2.14 -11.49
N GLY A 6 16.96 -1.09 -11.22
CA GLY A 6 18.36 -1.13 -10.85
C GLY A 6 18.61 -1.44 -9.37
N GLN A 7 19.83 -1.09 -8.94
CA GLN A 7 20.23 -1.17 -7.54
C GLN A 7 19.55 -0.05 -6.75
N ASP A 8 18.97 -0.37 -5.60
CA ASP A 8 18.29 0.58 -4.70
C ASP A 8 17.12 1.34 -5.33
N GLU A 9 16.57 0.79 -6.42
CA GLU A 9 15.40 1.30 -7.13
C GLU A 9 14.18 0.43 -6.75
N PRO A 10 13.26 0.94 -5.91
CA PRO A 10 12.09 0.19 -5.49
C PRO A 10 11.12 -0.03 -6.65
N VAL A 11 10.44 -1.18 -6.63
CA VAL A 11 9.37 -1.51 -7.56
C VAL A 11 8.14 -1.88 -6.76
N LEU A 12 7.02 -1.21 -7.07
CA LEU A 12 5.71 -1.58 -6.58
C LEU A 12 5.00 -2.44 -7.62
N SER A 13 4.65 -3.67 -7.24
CA SER A 13 3.67 -4.47 -7.96
C SER A 13 2.32 -4.33 -7.27
N SER A 14 1.34 -3.74 -7.96
CA SER A 14 -0.02 -3.56 -7.43
C SER A 14 -1.01 -4.56 -8.01
N GLY A 15 -1.79 -5.17 -7.13
CA GLY A 15 -2.88 -6.11 -7.41
C GLY A 15 -3.70 -6.31 -6.14
N THR A 16 -4.37 -7.47 -5.99
CA THR A 16 -5.11 -7.79 -4.75
C THR A 16 -4.23 -7.59 -3.52
N TRP A 17 -2.97 -8.00 -3.63
CA TRP A 17 -1.88 -7.66 -2.74
C TRP A 17 -0.94 -6.68 -3.42
N GLU A 18 -0.35 -5.78 -2.65
CA GLU A 18 0.80 -4.99 -3.07
C GLU A 18 2.07 -5.60 -2.54
N ILE A 19 3.09 -5.60 -3.41
CA ILE A 19 4.44 -6.02 -3.08
C ILE A 19 5.37 -4.89 -3.49
N LEU A 20 5.97 -4.23 -2.49
CA LEU A 20 7.05 -3.28 -2.69
C LEU A 20 8.37 -4.00 -2.46
N MET A 21 9.24 -4.03 -3.45
CA MET A 21 10.51 -4.75 -3.39
C MET A 21 11.63 -3.90 -3.94
N VAL A 22 12.84 -4.11 -3.43
CA VAL A 22 14.05 -3.43 -3.93
C VAL A 22 15.17 -4.44 -4.08
N ARG A 23 15.99 -4.29 -5.11
CA ARG A 23 17.28 -4.98 -5.17
C ARG A 23 18.30 -4.22 -4.33
N SER A 24 18.80 -4.84 -3.27
CA SER A 24 19.78 -4.27 -2.35
C SER A 24 21.10 -5.07 -2.32
N ALA A 25 22.22 -4.38 -2.10
CA ALA A 25 23.53 -5.00 -1.88
C ALA A 25 23.71 -5.46 -0.43
N GLN A 26 22.83 -5.01 0.47
CA GLN A 26 22.83 -5.33 1.89
C GLN A 26 21.40 -5.44 2.42
N VAL A 27 21.22 -6.18 3.50
CA VAL A 27 19.94 -6.27 4.19
C VAL A 27 20.21 -6.50 5.67
N ASP A 28 19.58 -5.69 6.53
CA ASP A 28 19.55 -5.96 7.96
C ASP A 28 18.43 -6.96 8.25
N THR A 29 18.78 -8.25 8.27
CA THR A 29 17.82 -9.33 8.50
C THR A 29 17.26 -9.33 9.92
N SER A 30 17.95 -8.69 10.89
CA SER A 30 17.46 -8.62 12.27
C SER A 30 16.19 -7.77 12.37
N LEU A 31 16.03 -6.79 11.48
CA LEU A 31 14.88 -5.91 11.43
C LEU A 31 13.65 -6.54 10.76
N LEU A 32 13.79 -7.60 9.94
CA LEU A 32 12.66 -8.19 9.23
C LEU A 32 11.57 -8.69 10.19
N CYS A 33 11.97 -9.28 11.31
CA CYS A 33 11.03 -9.79 12.32
C CYS A 33 10.20 -8.69 13.00
N ASP A 34 10.66 -7.43 12.95
CA ASP A 34 9.98 -6.30 13.59
C ASP A 34 8.83 -5.74 12.74
N TYR A 35 8.82 -6.03 11.43
CA TYR A 35 7.82 -5.48 10.50
C TYR A 35 6.99 -6.60 9.86
N SER A 36 5.71 -6.63 10.23
CA SER A 36 4.73 -7.53 9.59
C SER A 36 4.69 -7.31 8.08
N GLY A 37 4.62 -8.42 7.34
CA GLY A 37 4.63 -8.41 5.87
C GLY A 37 6.00 -8.17 5.24
N SER A 38 7.07 -7.98 6.04
CA SER A 38 8.41 -7.90 5.47
C SER A 38 8.93 -9.29 5.06
N THR A 39 9.62 -9.33 3.94
CA THR A 39 10.22 -10.53 3.38
C THR A 39 11.60 -10.21 2.82
N CYS A 40 12.47 -11.21 2.69
CA CYS A 40 13.71 -11.06 1.96
C CYS A 40 14.02 -12.32 1.17
N GLU A 41 14.32 -12.14 -0.12
CA GLU A 41 14.76 -13.20 -1.01
C GLU A 41 16.22 -12.98 -1.44
N LEU A 42 16.87 -14.03 -1.95
CA LEU A 42 18.14 -13.88 -2.64
C LEU A 42 17.89 -13.34 -4.05
N ASP A 43 18.71 -12.39 -4.49
CA ASP A 43 18.65 -11.96 -5.88
C ASP A 43 19.34 -12.98 -6.80
N SER A 44 18.92 -13.00 -8.07
CA SER A 44 19.56 -13.75 -9.14
C SER A 44 21.06 -13.44 -9.33
N GLN A 45 21.50 -12.24 -8.94
CA GLN A 45 22.90 -11.81 -8.97
C GLN A 45 23.58 -12.13 -7.63
N PRO A 46 24.76 -12.76 -7.65
CA PRO A 46 25.50 -13.07 -6.42
C PRO A 46 25.76 -11.83 -5.55
N GLY A 47 25.63 -12.00 -4.24
CA GLY A 47 25.89 -10.93 -3.26
C GLY A 47 24.82 -9.85 -3.21
N ARG A 48 23.62 -10.11 -3.75
CA ARG A 48 22.48 -9.18 -3.69
C ARG A 48 21.24 -9.86 -3.12
N TYR A 49 20.34 -9.03 -2.62
CA TYR A 49 19.14 -9.41 -1.89
C TYR A 49 17.94 -8.63 -2.39
N ASN A 50 16.76 -9.20 -2.20
CA ASN A 50 15.50 -8.58 -2.56
C ASN A 50 14.59 -8.46 -1.32
N PRO A 51 14.88 -7.54 -0.38
CA PRO A 51 13.93 -7.23 0.68
C PRO A 51 12.67 -6.61 0.09
N GLY A 52 11.54 -6.84 0.75
CA GLY A 52 10.25 -6.28 0.34
C GLY A 52 9.23 -6.23 1.47
N MET A 53 8.14 -5.52 1.20
CA MET A 53 6.97 -5.37 2.06
C MET A 53 5.73 -5.83 1.30
N GLN A 54 4.85 -6.58 1.96
CA GLN A 54 3.63 -7.13 1.37
C GLN A 54 2.41 -6.82 2.24
N TRP A 55 1.35 -6.31 1.63
CA TRP A 55 0.09 -5.99 2.30
C TRP A 55 -1.12 -6.15 1.38
N LEU A 56 -2.32 -6.27 1.96
CA LEU A 56 -3.55 -6.32 1.19
C LEU A 56 -3.87 -4.91 0.67
N ALA A 57 -3.95 -4.75 -0.65
CA ALA A 57 -4.11 -3.44 -1.30
C ALA A 57 -5.41 -3.35 -2.12
N SER A 58 -5.42 -3.73 -3.40
CA SER A 58 -6.66 -3.64 -4.20
C SER A 58 -7.78 -4.53 -3.64
N GLY A 59 -7.44 -5.57 -2.87
CA GLY A 59 -8.43 -6.34 -2.11
C GLY A 59 -9.23 -5.49 -1.12
N VAL A 60 -8.63 -4.45 -0.55
CA VAL A 60 -9.33 -3.44 0.27
C VAL A 60 -10.31 -2.66 -0.60
N LEU A 61 -9.87 -2.14 -1.75
CA LEU A 61 -10.71 -1.35 -2.66
C LEU A 61 -11.88 -2.17 -3.24
N GLU A 62 -11.64 -3.43 -3.58
CA GLU A 62 -12.66 -4.39 -4.02
C GLU A 62 -13.67 -4.68 -2.91
N TRP A 63 -13.21 -4.86 -1.67
CA TRP A 63 -14.07 -5.03 -0.51
C TRP A 63 -14.94 -3.78 -0.27
N VAL A 64 -14.35 -2.58 -0.31
CA VAL A 64 -15.09 -1.31 -0.18
C VAL A 64 -16.12 -1.16 -1.30
N ARG A 65 -15.75 -1.49 -2.55
CA ARG A 65 -16.68 -1.49 -3.69
C ARG A 65 -17.87 -2.39 -3.43
N LYS A 66 -17.62 -3.63 -2.99
CA LYS A 66 -18.66 -4.62 -2.69
C LYS A 66 -19.61 -4.17 -1.57
N LEU A 67 -19.12 -3.40 -0.60
CA LEU A 67 -19.94 -2.91 0.50
C LEU A 67 -20.88 -1.75 0.11
N LEU A 68 -20.44 -0.87 -0.79
CA LEU A 68 -21.07 0.44 -0.99
C LEU A 68 -21.69 0.64 -2.39
N TRP A 69 -21.38 -0.24 -3.33
CA TRP A 69 -21.90 -0.22 -4.71
C TRP A 69 -22.40 -1.59 -5.14
N SER A 70 -23.17 -1.61 -6.23
CA SER A 70 -23.55 -2.85 -6.90
C SER A 70 -22.40 -3.42 -7.73
N ALA A 71 -22.42 -4.73 -7.98
CA ALA A 71 -21.42 -5.39 -8.82
C ALA A 71 -21.34 -4.80 -10.25
N ASP A 72 -22.46 -4.29 -10.76
CA ASP A 72 -22.55 -3.71 -12.10
C ASP A 72 -22.08 -2.25 -12.16
N THR A 73 -21.82 -1.60 -11.02
CA THR A 73 -21.33 -0.22 -11.01
C THR A 73 -19.92 -0.18 -11.63
N PRO A 74 -19.67 0.60 -12.69
CA PRO A 74 -18.35 0.72 -13.30
C PRO A 74 -17.31 1.27 -12.32
N TRP A 75 -16.06 0.81 -12.42
CA TRP A 75 -14.96 1.34 -11.62
C TRP A 75 -14.79 2.86 -11.76
N GLN A 76 -14.99 3.39 -12.97
CA GLN A 76 -14.88 4.82 -13.23
C GLN A 76 -15.84 5.64 -12.35
N THR A 77 -17.04 5.13 -12.07
CA THR A 77 -18.00 5.82 -11.18
C THR A 77 -17.44 6.00 -9.77
N LEU A 78 -16.78 4.97 -9.22
CA LEU A 78 -16.16 5.06 -7.88
C LEU A 78 -15.00 6.05 -7.88
N ILE A 79 -14.19 6.04 -8.95
CA ILE A 79 -13.06 6.95 -9.13
C ILE A 79 -13.56 8.39 -9.22
N ASP A 80 -14.57 8.67 -10.04
CA ASP A 80 -15.14 10.01 -10.21
C ASP A 80 -15.76 10.52 -8.89
N GLU A 81 -16.49 9.67 -8.17
CA GLU A 81 -17.06 10.02 -6.87
C GLU A 81 -15.98 10.37 -5.84
N ALA A 82 -14.87 9.63 -5.80
CA ALA A 82 -13.75 9.93 -4.91
C ALA A 82 -12.94 11.16 -5.36
N GLN A 83 -12.79 11.36 -6.67
CA GLN A 83 -12.07 12.51 -7.23
C GLN A 83 -12.79 13.83 -6.95
N ALA A 84 -14.12 13.81 -6.86
CA ALA A 84 -14.91 14.98 -6.47
C ALA A 84 -14.71 15.38 -5.00
N ILE A 85 -14.17 14.50 -4.15
CA ILE A 85 -13.85 14.80 -2.75
C ILE A 85 -12.44 15.42 -2.68
N PRO A 86 -12.27 16.56 -1.99
CA PRO A 86 -10.94 17.17 -1.80
C PRO A 86 -9.96 16.22 -1.09
N PRO A 87 -8.64 16.40 -1.30
CA PRO A 87 -7.62 15.66 -0.57
C PRO A 87 -7.82 15.69 0.95
N GLY A 88 -7.56 14.55 1.61
CA GLY A 88 -7.80 14.34 3.03
C GLY A 88 -9.24 13.91 3.36
N ALA A 89 -10.03 13.57 2.34
CA ALA A 89 -11.41 13.06 2.43
C ALA A 89 -12.29 13.80 3.46
N GLN A 90 -12.10 15.12 3.57
CA GLN A 90 -12.78 15.98 4.55
C GLN A 90 -12.75 15.46 6.00
N GLY A 91 -11.63 14.84 6.40
CA GLY A 91 -11.41 14.34 7.75
C GLY A 91 -11.74 12.87 7.96
N VAL A 92 -12.32 12.18 6.96
CA VAL A 92 -12.49 10.72 7.00
C VAL A 92 -11.14 10.06 6.71
N ARG A 93 -10.72 9.12 7.57
CA ARG A 93 -9.50 8.33 7.35
C ARG A 93 -9.83 6.85 7.38
N MET A 94 -9.09 6.06 6.62
CA MET A 94 -9.19 4.60 6.67
C MET A 94 -7.87 3.99 7.11
N GLN A 95 -7.91 3.11 8.11
CA GLN A 95 -6.83 2.19 8.41
C GLN A 95 -7.08 0.89 7.63
N CYS A 96 -6.23 0.64 6.62
CA CYS A 96 -6.48 -0.38 5.59
C CYS A 96 -6.06 -1.82 5.97
N ASP A 97 -5.45 -2.03 7.14
CA ASP A 97 -5.04 -3.36 7.62
C ASP A 97 -6.23 -4.20 8.12
N LEU A 98 -7.11 -4.59 7.19
CA LEU A 98 -8.34 -5.33 7.46
C LEU A 98 -8.12 -6.80 7.86
N LEU A 99 -6.89 -7.33 7.76
CA LEU A 99 -6.59 -8.72 8.08
C LEU A 99 -6.01 -8.90 9.49
N ALA A 100 -5.25 -7.93 9.99
CA ALA A 100 -4.51 -8.09 11.23
C ALA A 100 -4.86 -7.06 12.33
N SER A 101 -5.41 -5.89 11.97
CA SER A 101 -5.65 -4.81 12.93
C SER A 101 -7.10 -4.74 13.42
N GLN A 102 -7.30 -4.71 14.74
CA GLN A 102 -8.60 -4.44 15.36
C GLN A 102 -9.05 -2.97 15.21
N HIS A 103 -8.13 -2.10 14.79
CA HIS A 103 -8.40 -0.69 14.57
C HIS A 103 -8.69 -0.36 13.10
N ALA A 104 -8.71 -1.38 12.23
CA ALA A 104 -8.99 -1.23 10.81
C ALA A 104 -10.41 -0.71 10.55
N GLY A 105 -10.58 -0.01 9.42
CA GLY A 105 -11.83 0.64 9.04
C GLY A 105 -11.74 2.16 9.08
N TRP A 106 -12.90 2.83 9.10
CA TRP A 106 -13.00 4.27 8.97
C TRP A 106 -13.11 5.00 10.31
N GLN A 107 -12.46 6.15 10.38
CA GLN A 107 -12.56 7.11 11.49
C GLN A 107 -12.95 8.48 10.94
N GLY A 108 -13.56 9.33 11.78
CA GLY A 108 -13.96 10.70 11.40
C GLY A 108 -15.25 10.79 10.58
N VAL A 109 -16.07 9.74 10.58
CA VAL A 109 -17.35 9.69 9.85
C VAL A 109 -18.37 10.66 10.46
N THR A 110 -19.08 11.41 9.60
CA THR A 110 -20.15 12.33 9.99
C THR A 110 -21.42 12.05 9.18
N LEU A 111 -22.53 12.74 9.49
CA LEU A 111 -23.77 12.64 8.71
C LEU A 111 -23.63 13.13 7.26
N ASN A 112 -22.58 13.90 6.95
CA ASN A 112 -22.30 14.38 5.59
C ASN A 112 -21.39 13.43 4.79
N THR A 113 -20.87 12.37 5.42
CA THR A 113 -19.98 11.42 4.78
C THR A 113 -20.74 10.59 3.75
N THR A 114 -20.23 10.57 2.51
CA THR A 114 -20.78 9.78 1.41
C THR A 114 -19.90 8.57 1.10
N ARG A 115 -20.38 7.63 0.29
CA ARG A 115 -19.56 6.50 -0.19
C ARG A 115 -18.30 6.94 -0.95
N GLY A 116 -18.34 8.07 -1.66
CA GLY A 116 -17.16 8.68 -2.28
C GLY A 116 -16.07 9.06 -1.27
N HIS A 117 -16.45 9.53 -0.07
CA HIS A 117 -15.50 9.79 1.02
C HIS A 117 -14.85 8.51 1.52
N PHE A 118 -15.62 7.42 1.68
CA PHE A 118 -15.09 6.14 2.12
C PHE A 118 -14.06 5.57 1.14
N TYR A 119 -14.33 5.67 -0.17
CA TYR A 119 -13.42 5.21 -1.20
C TYR A 119 -12.20 6.11 -1.35
N ARG A 120 -12.37 7.44 -1.27
CA ARG A 120 -11.25 8.40 -1.23
C ARG A 120 -10.32 8.13 -0.04
N ALA A 121 -10.88 7.94 1.15
CA ALA A 121 -10.12 7.62 2.36
C ALA A 121 -9.38 6.28 2.26
N ALA A 122 -9.95 5.28 1.56
CA ALA A 122 -9.27 4.01 1.30
C ALA A 122 -8.06 4.18 0.36
N LEU A 123 -8.22 4.93 -0.73
CA LEU A 123 -7.12 5.25 -1.67
C LEU A 123 -5.99 6.01 -0.96
N GLU A 124 -6.35 7.03 -0.17
CA GLU A 124 -5.38 7.81 0.59
C GLU A 124 -4.70 6.96 1.68
N GLY A 125 -5.45 6.10 2.39
CA GLY A 125 -4.89 5.19 3.39
C GLY A 125 -3.89 4.18 2.81
N LEU A 126 -4.17 3.61 1.64
CA LEU A 126 -3.23 2.74 0.93
C LEU A 126 -1.98 3.50 0.45
N SER A 127 -2.14 4.75 0.01
CA SER A 127 -1.02 5.61 -0.37
C SER A 127 -0.11 5.93 0.83
N ASP A 128 -0.70 6.20 2.00
CA ASP A 128 0.04 6.40 3.25
C ASP A 128 0.77 5.12 3.67
N GLN A 129 0.14 3.95 3.54
CA GLN A 129 0.78 2.65 3.81
C GLN A 129 1.98 2.41 2.89
N LEU A 130 1.85 2.66 1.59
CA LEU A 130 2.96 2.56 0.64
C LEU A 130 4.15 3.44 1.08
N ALA A 131 3.89 4.69 1.46
CA ALA A 131 4.94 5.60 1.91
C ALA A 131 5.64 5.09 3.18
N GLN A 132 4.89 4.55 4.14
CA GLN A 132 5.44 3.95 5.37
C GLN A 132 6.25 2.68 5.08
N HIS A 133 5.76 1.84 4.17
CA HIS A 133 6.46 0.63 3.75
C HIS A 133 7.75 0.94 3.01
N LEU A 134 7.79 2.01 2.19
CA LEU A 134 9.04 2.46 1.59
C LEU A 134 10.05 2.87 2.66
N GLN A 135 9.67 3.70 3.62
CA GLN A 135 10.58 4.15 4.69
C GLN A 135 11.12 2.95 5.51
N THR A 136 10.28 1.95 5.73
CA THR A 136 10.67 0.70 6.38
C THR A 136 11.69 -0.06 5.52
N LEU A 137 11.44 -0.16 4.21
CA LEU A 137 12.31 -0.85 3.28
C LEU A 137 13.66 -0.14 3.12
N GLU A 138 13.68 1.19 3.06
CA GLU A 138 14.89 2.01 3.10
C GLU A 138 15.76 1.71 4.33
N LYS A 139 15.12 1.55 5.50
CA LYS A 139 15.80 1.20 6.75
C LYS A 139 16.38 -0.21 6.71
N ILE A 140 15.61 -1.19 6.22
CA ILE A 140 16.03 -2.60 6.11
C ILE A 140 17.17 -2.77 5.10
N GLY A 141 17.06 -2.14 3.93
CA GLY A 141 18.07 -2.24 2.86
C GLY A 141 19.22 -1.25 3.00
N GLY A 142 19.13 -0.28 3.90
CA GLY A 142 20.13 0.77 4.11
C GLY A 142 20.37 1.62 2.86
N PHE A 143 19.30 2.03 2.18
CA PHE A 143 19.33 2.86 0.98
C PHE A 143 18.39 4.07 1.12
N ARG A 144 18.40 4.94 0.09
CA ARG A 144 17.45 6.04 -0.06
C ARG A 144 16.88 6.03 -1.47
N ALA A 145 15.57 5.89 -1.58
CA ALA A 145 14.88 5.99 -2.84
C ALA A 145 14.93 7.43 -3.35
N LYS A 146 15.19 7.60 -4.64
CA LYS A 146 15.13 8.92 -5.30
C LYS A 146 13.72 9.23 -5.80
N GLU A 147 12.95 8.19 -6.09
CA GLU A 147 11.61 8.25 -6.63
C GLU A 147 10.81 7.03 -6.19
N LEU A 148 9.48 7.20 -6.23
CA LEU A 148 8.44 6.18 -6.19
C LEU A 148 7.43 6.51 -7.28
#